data_AF-A0A672ZNX3-F1
#
_entry.id   AF-A0A672ZNX3-F1
#
_cell.length_a   1.000
_cell.length_b   1.000
_cell.length_c   1.000
_cell.angle_alpha   90.00
_cell.angle_beta   90.00
_cell.angle_gamma   90.00
#
_symmetry.space_group_name_H-M   'P 1'
#
loop_
_entity.id
_entity.type
_entity.pdbx_description
1 polymer ?
#
loop_
_entity_poly.entity_id
_entity_poly.type
_entity_poly.pdbx_seq_one_letter_code
_entity_poly.pdbx_strand_id
1 'polypeptide(L)' 'MAPTLVEHVVADAGAFLKKSPLQEIGRNIYTLRDVVNEIRDKPTRRSLAVLPYQLNLKEPHPEHIHTGEYTHK' A
#
# COMPACT_ATOMS: atom_id res chain seq x y z
N MET A 1 1.32 -12.40 -24.58
CA MET A 1 1.72 -11.04 -24.15
C MET A 1 2.21 -11.16 -22.71
N ALA A 2 3.45 -10.76 -22.40
CA ALA A 2 3.89 -10.71 -21.01
C ALA A 2 3.04 -9.66 -20.28
N PRO A 3 2.54 -9.92 -19.06
CA PRO A 3 1.84 -8.90 -18.29
C PRO A 3 2.78 -7.71 -18.10
N THR A 4 2.42 -6.57 -18.65
CA THR A 4 3.19 -5.34 -18.46
C THR A 4 2.91 -4.85 -17.05
N LEU A 5 3.87 -5.07 -16.14
CA LEU A 5 3.84 -4.47 -14.81
C LEU A 5 3.54 -2.97 -14.92
N VAL A 6 2.64 -2.47 -14.08
CA VAL A 6 2.41 -1.03 -14.01
C VAL A 6 3.62 -0.34 -13.35
N GLU A 7 3.87 0.91 -13.69
CA GLU A 7 5.03 1.62 -13.15
C GLU A 7 4.87 1.89 -11.65
N HIS A 8 3.67 2.28 -11.20
CA HIS A 8 3.40 2.66 -9.81
C HIS A 8 2.14 1.97 -9.28
N VAL A 9 2.22 1.42 -8.06
CA VAL A 9 1.11 0.81 -7.32
C VAL A 9 1.04 1.41 -5.93
N VAL A 10 -0.15 1.82 -5.50
CA VAL A 10 -0.43 2.20 -4.11
C VAL A 10 -1.19 1.05 -3.44
N ALA A 11 -0.66 0.56 -2.33
CA ALA A 11 -1.20 -0.56 -1.58
C ALA A 11 -1.88 -0.08 -0.28
N ASP A 12 -3.10 -0.57 -0.05
CA ASP A 12 -3.86 -0.37 1.20
C ASP A 12 -3.59 -1.51 2.21
N ALA A 13 -4.25 -1.44 3.37
CA ALA A 13 -4.16 -2.52 4.37
C ALA A 13 -4.63 -3.87 3.80
N GLY A 14 -5.69 -3.85 2.96
CA GLY A 14 -6.25 -5.04 2.34
C GLY A 14 -5.25 -5.84 1.51
N ALA A 15 -4.37 -5.15 0.77
CA ALA A 15 -3.31 -5.77 -0.01
C ALA A 15 -2.37 -6.62 0.88
N PHE A 16 -1.99 -6.10 2.05
CA PHE A 16 -1.11 -6.79 3.00
C PHE A 16 -1.83 -7.91 3.76
N LEU A 17 -3.06 -7.68 4.22
CA LEU A 17 -3.88 -8.67 4.91
C LEU A 17 -4.12 -9.91 4.04
N LYS A 18 -4.30 -9.70 2.72
CA LYS A 18 -4.48 -10.78 1.73
C LYS A 18 -3.17 -11.36 1.20
N LYS A 19 -2.00 -10.84 1.62
CA LYS A 19 -0.67 -11.23 1.11
C LYS A 19 -0.58 -11.17 -0.42
N SER A 20 -1.10 -10.09 -1.00
CA SER A 20 -1.15 -9.93 -2.45
C SER A 20 0.28 -9.85 -3.03
N PRO A 21 0.57 -10.50 -4.17
CA PRO A 21 1.89 -10.48 -4.79
C PRO A 21 2.13 -9.16 -5.54
N LEU A 22 2.30 -8.06 -4.80
CA LEU A 22 2.41 -6.71 -5.37
C LEU A 22 3.58 -6.56 -6.37
N GLN A 23 4.65 -7.35 -6.20
CA GLN A 23 5.79 -7.41 -7.11
C GLN A 23 5.43 -7.95 -8.51
N GLU A 24 4.34 -8.69 -8.63
CA GLU A 24 3.81 -9.19 -9.91
C GLU A 24 2.84 -8.21 -10.57
N ILE A 25 2.53 -7.10 -9.88
CA ILE A 25 1.58 -6.09 -10.35
C ILE A 25 2.32 -4.83 -10.79
N GLY A 26 3.28 -4.34 -9.97
CA GLY A 26 3.97 -3.10 -10.28
C GLY A 26 5.43 -3.03 -9.85
N ARG A 27 6.16 -2.11 -10.47
CA ARG A 27 7.59 -1.89 -10.25
C ARG A 27 7.87 -1.09 -8.99
N ASN A 28 7.11 -0.03 -8.77
CA ASN A 28 7.23 0.83 -7.61
C ASN A 28 5.99 0.71 -6.72
N ILE A 29 6.18 0.20 -5.51
CA ILE A 29 5.10 -0.07 -4.57
C ILE A 29 5.15 0.96 -3.45
N TYR A 30 4.03 1.64 -3.21
CA TYR A 30 3.88 2.69 -2.21
C TYR A 30 2.80 2.36 -1.20
N THR A 31 2.97 2.84 0.03
CA THR A 31 1.90 2.89 1.03
C THR A 31 2.14 4.03 2.01
N LEU A 32 1.16 4.31 2.87
CA LEU A 32 1.29 5.27 3.95
C LEU A 32 1.90 4.62 5.18
N ARG A 33 2.61 5.41 6.01
CA ARG A 33 3.12 4.90 7.28
C ARG A 33 1.97 4.49 8.21
N ASP A 34 0.87 5.23 8.18
CA ASP A 34 -0.31 4.97 9.02
C ASP A 34 -0.99 3.63 8.69
N VAL A 35 -1.05 3.26 7.41
CA VAL A 35 -1.58 1.95 6.98
C VAL A 35 -0.79 0.80 7.61
N VAL A 36 0.55 0.90 7.63
CA VAL A 36 1.40 -0.13 8.24
C VAL A 36 1.25 -0.15 9.76
N ASN A 37 1.15 1.03 10.39
CA ASN A 37 1.01 1.16 11.84
C ASN A 37 -0.34 0.66 12.37
N GLU A 38 -1.39 0.74 11.56
CA GLU A 38 -2.73 0.26 11.90
C GLU A 38 -2.78 -1.28 11.98
N ILE A 39 -1.95 -1.98 11.21
CA ILE A 39 -1.93 -3.45 11.18
C ILE A 39 -1.43 -4.00 12.54
N ARG A 40 -2.35 -4.57 13.32
CA ARG A 40 -2.05 -5.13 14.65
C ARG A 40 -1.81 -6.64 14.65
N ASP A 41 -2.33 -7.35 13.66
CA ASP A 41 -2.25 -8.80 13.64
C ASP A 41 -0.79 -9.27 13.49
N LYS A 42 -0.43 -10.34 14.22
CA LYS A 42 0.95 -10.84 14.25
C LYS A 42 1.39 -11.43 12.91
N PRO A 43 0.58 -12.24 12.20
CA PRO A 43 0.97 -12.80 10.90
C PRO A 43 1.34 -11.76 9.85
N THR A 44 0.51 -10.74 9.64
CA THR A 44 0.73 -9.69 8.64
C THR A 44 1.95 -8.86 9.00
N ARG A 45 2.13 -8.48 10.27
CA ARG A 45 3.34 -7.77 10.72
C ARG A 45 4.63 -8.55 10.48
N ARG A 46 4.61 -9.87 10.69
CA ARG A 46 5.75 -10.73 10.34
C ARG A 46 6.01 -10.75 8.84
N SER A 47 4.96 -10.83 8.03
CA SER A 47 5.09 -10.79 6.56
C SER A 47 5.67 -9.46 6.06
N LEU A 48 5.21 -8.34 6.63
CA LEU A 48 5.70 -6.99 6.29
C LEU A 48 7.18 -6.80 6.63
N ALA A 49 7.70 -7.51 7.63
CA ALA A 49 9.11 -7.44 8.01
C ALA A 49 10.04 -8.15 7.01
N VAL A 50 9.52 -9.00 6.12
CA VAL A 50 10.31 -9.84 5.19
C VAL A 50 9.76 -9.81 3.77
N LEU A 51 9.32 -8.63 3.30
CA LEU A 51 8.77 -8.50 1.95
C LEU A 51 9.83 -8.83 0.88
N PRO A 52 9.48 -9.55 -0.19
CA PRO A 52 10.39 -9.87 -1.29
C PRO A 52 10.58 -8.70 -2.27
N TYR A 53 10.15 -7.49 -1.89
CA TYR A 53 10.21 -6.27 -2.70
C TYR A 53 10.38 -5.05 -1.81
N GLN A 54 10.86 -3.95 -2.41
CA GLN A 54 10.96 -2.67 -1.72
C GLN A 54 9.56 -2.05 -1.54
N LEU A 55 9.18 -1.81 -0.30
CA LEU A 55 8.00 -1.02 0.04
C LEU A 55 8.43 0.44 0.29
N ASN A 56 7.86 1.39 -0.46
CA ASN A 56 8.14 2.81 -0.30
C ASN A 56 7.07 3.44 0.58
N LEU A 57 7.46 3.99 1.73
CA LEU A 57 6.56 4.80 2.56
C LEU A 57 6.58 6.24 2.04
N LYS A 58 5.44 6.73 1.55
CA LYS A 58 5.35 8.07 0.95
C LYS A 58 4.11 8.79 1.44
N GLU A 59 4.30 9.93 2.09
CA GLU A 59 3.21 10.81 2.48
C GLU A 59 2.78 11.67 1.28
N PRO A 60 1.47 11.85 1.04
CA PRO A 60 0.97 12.78 0.04
C PRO A 60 1.23 14.22 0.46
N HIS A 61 1.50 15.09 -0.51
CA HIS A 61 1.60 16.51 -0.19
C HIS A 61 0.23 17.08 0.19
N PRO A 62 0.13 17.99 1.17
CA PRO A 62 -1.14 18.53 1.66
C PRO A 62 -2.03 19.12 0.57
N GLU A 63 -1.47 19.72 -0.47
CA GLU A 63 -2.24 20.27 -1.61
C GLU A 63 -3.04 19.22 -2.39
N HIS A 64 -2.68 17.94 -2.28
CA HIS A 64 -3.40 16.83 -2.91
C HIS A 64 -4.48 16.22 -2.01
N ILE A 65 -4.54 16.64 -0.74
CA ILE A 65 -5.51 16.15 0.23
C ILE A 65 -6.67 17.14 0.27
N HIS A 66 -7.78 16.78 -0.37
CA HIS A 66 -9.02 17.54 -0.21
C HIS A 66 -9.86 16.92 0.90
N THR A 67 -9.86 17.54 2.08
CA THR A 67 -10.82 17.23 3.15
C THR A 67 -12.17 17.83 2.79
N GLY A 68 -12.92 17.17 1.91
CA GLY A 68 -14.32 17.48 1.75
C GLY A 68 -15.08 17.12 3.02
N GLU A 69 -16.07 17.93 3.41
CA GLU A 69 -17.11 17.46 4.31
C GLU A 69 -17.85 16.33 3.58
N TYR A 70 -17.47 15.08 3.82
CA TYR A 70 -18.27 13.93 3.45
C TYR A 70 -19.55 13.98 4.28
N THR A 71 -20.50 14.80 3.85
CA THR A 71 -21.89 14.70 4.25
C THR A 71 -22.35 13.36 3.74
N HIS A 72 -22.45 12.37 4.63
CA HIS A 72 -23.21 11.16 4.39
C HIS A 72 -24.61 11.60 3.95
N LYS A 73 -24.87 11.54 2.64
CA LYS A 73 -26.22 11.60 2.09
C LYS A 73 -26.95 10.29 2.39
#